data_AF-A0A1H6DUB8-F1
#
_entry.id   AF-A0A1H6DUB8-F1
#
_cell.length_a   1.000
_cell.length_b   1.000
_cell.length_c   1.000
_cell.angle_alpha   90.00
_cell.angle_beta   90.00
_cell.angle_gamma   90.00
#
_symmetry.space_group_name_H-M   'P 1'
#
loop_
_entity.id
_entity.type
_entity.pdbx_description
1 polymer ?
#
loop_
_entity_poly.entity_id
_entity_poly.type
_entity_poly.pdbx_seq_one_letter_code
_entity_poly.pdbx_strand_id
1 'polypeptide(L)'
;MFTLQNFALLDLLIALIVVLGLGYVHRYRLPRPPVGRSTTSDVLIMSCLVVVMPVTYLAMPAPAVSAVFGVMFLVSLQLALGPLLGGRLATAAAVLLVAATAGAAIAGYDTVVLVLNAALIMIVVIGVTSLWTQTGMTAGHVAAFASALAVYDLFATGLGDMTDQFLAQVEGYPFAPLLAVTTGAVPVAAGLGDCLMLALWPMVATKAFGRTAGWIGAAVGVGLIIVVQVGFATGVLRSGMAFLTVLGPAILVQYLVWRRIHGAERRTSRWLGEPASVVDTSGRVDRLAAGLRTARTAADRPADTWVAVDDDAVIAEGPTPGTALRAARRAGYEGVPFIRQL
;
A
#
# COMPACT_ATOMS: atom_id res chain seq x y z
N MET A 1 -1.88 -25.62 23.09
CA MET A 1 -2.34 -26.77 22.27
C MET A 1 -3.17 -26.21 21.13
N PHE A 2 -2.72 -26.38 19.88
CA PHE A 2 -3.42 -25.87 18.71
C PHE A 2 -4.74 -26.64 18.52
N THR A 3 -5.88 -25.95 18.54
CA THR A 3 -7.16 -26.56 18.19
C THR A 3 -7.48 -26.24 16.72
N LEU A 4 -8.06 -27.19 16.00
CA LEU A 4 -8.55 -26.99 14.63
C LEU A 4 -9.48 -25.78 14.52
N GLN A 5 -10.22 -25.47 15.60
CA GLN A 5 -11.09 -24.31 15.68
C GLN A 5 -10.33 -22.98 15.59
N ASN A 6 -9.15 -22.86 16.21
CA ASN A 6 -8.36 -21.63 16.16
C ASN A 6 -7.77 -21.41 14.76
N PHE A 7 -7.29 -22.47 14.11
CA PHE A 7 -6.83 -22.44 12.72
C PHE A 7 -7.95 -22.00 11.77
N ALA A 8 -9.12 -22.63 11.87
CA ALA A 8 -10.28 -22.25 11.07
C ALA A 8 -10.73 -20.79 11.29
N LEU A 9 -10.63 -20.27 12.51
CA LEU A 9 -10.94 -18.88 12.81
C LEU A 9 -9.94 -17.91 12.16
N LEU A 10 -8.64 -18.22 12.21
CA LEU A 10 -7.62 -17.41 11.55
C LEU A 10 -7.84 -17.40 10.03
N ASP A 11 -8.10 -18.56 9.43
CA ASP A 11 -8.40 -18.69 8.00
C ASP A 11 -9.63 -17.87 7.60
N LEU A 12 -10.67 -17.91 8.43
CA LEU A 12 -11.89 -17.11 8.23
C LEU A 12 -11.59 -15.61 8.26
N LEU A 13 -10.80 -15.13 9.22
CA LEU A 13 -10.42 -13.72 9.32
C LEU A 13 -9.60 -13.29 8.09
N ILE A 14 -8.67 -14.12 7.64
CA ILE A 14 -7.86 -13.85 6.43
C ILE A 14 -8.75 -13.80 5.20
N ALA A 15 -9.64 -14.79 5.02
CA ALA A 15 -10.59 -14.80 3.92
C ALA A 15 -11.48 -13.54 3.95
N LEU A 16 -11.92 -13.12 5.14
CA LEU A 16 -12.70 -11.91 5.33
C LEU A 16 -11.91 -10.65 4.95
N ILE A 17 -10.63 -10.54 5.31
CA ILE A 17 -9.75 -9.44 4.86
C ILE A 17 -9.71 -9.38 3.33
N VAL A 18 -9.50 -10.51 2.66
CA VAL A 18 -9.40 -10.56 1.20
C VAL A 18 -10.71 -10.15 0.53
N VAL A 19 -11.84 -10.72 0.98
CA VAL A 19 -13.17 -10.45 0.43
C VAL A 19 -13.59 -9.00 0.68
N LEU A 20 -13.42 -8.50 1.91
CA LEU A 20 -13.72 -7.11 2.24
C LEU A 20 -12.78 -6.14 1.53
N GLY A 21 -11.50 -6.48 1.36
CA GLY A 21 -10.54 -5.69 0.59
C GLY A 21 -10.93 -5.55 -0.87
N LEU A 22 -11.28 -6.66 -1.53
CA LEU A 22 -11.80 -6.66 -2.90
C LEU A 22 -13.10 -5.87 -3.03
N GLY A 23 -14.01 -6.00 -2.06
CA GLY A 23 -15.25 -5.21 -2.02
C GLY A 23 -14.98 -3.72 -1.84
N TYR A 24 -14.11 -3.37 -0.90
CA TYR A 24 -13.74 -2.00 -0.56
C TYR A 24 -13.09 -1.29 -1.74
N VAL A 25 -12.08 -1.90 -2.38
CA VAL A 25 -11.36 -1.30 -3.51
C VAL A 25 -12.24 -1.11 -4.74
N HIS A 26 -13.31 -1.91 -4.86
CA HIS A 26 -14.30 -1.77 -5.93
C HIS A 26 -15.32 -0.66 -5.64
N ARG A 27 -15.71 -0.50 -4.37
CA ARG A 27 -16.78 0.43 -3.95
C ARG A 27 -16.29 1.85 -3.67
N TYR A 28 -15.08 1.99 -3.13
CA TYR A 28 -14.54 3.26 -2.62
C TYR A 28 -13.28 3.67 -3.35
N ARG A 29 -13.17 4.99 -3.60
CA ARG A 29 -11.97 5.61 -4.14
C ARG A 29 -11.29 6.36 -3.00
N LEU A 30 -10.05 5.97 -2.72
CA LEU A 30 -9.25 6.71 -1.74
C LEU A 30 -8.83 8.04 -2.37
N PRO A 31 -8.90 9.16 -1.63
CA PRO A 31 -8.35 10.42 -2.09
C PRO A 31 -6.91 10.18 -2.51
N ARG A 32 -6.57 10.50 -3.75
CA ARG A 32 -5.21 10.27 -4.24
C ARG A 32 -4.25 11.03 -3.31
N PRO A 33 -3.32 10.35 -2.63
CA PRO A 33 -2.23 11.09 -2.01
C PRO A 33 -1.50 11.83 -3.14
N PRO A 34 -0.88 12.99 -2.88
CA PRO A 34 -0.13 13.76 -3.89
C PRO A 34 1.11 13.01 -4.43
N VAL A 35 1.29 11.76 -4.02
CA VAL A 35 2.38 10.88 -4.39
C VAL A 35 2.14 10.40 -5.82
N GLY A 36 3.14 10.56 -6.67
CA GLY A 36 3.11 10.13 -8.07
C GLY A 36 2.94 8.61 -8.23
N ARG A 37 2.96 8.14 -9.47
CA ARG A 37 2.91 6.70 -9.78
C ARG A 37 3.99 5.96 -8.99
N SER A 38 3.63 4.89 -8.28
CA SER A 38 4.60 4.02 -7.62
C SER A 38 5.66 3.55 -8.62
N THR A 39 6.90 3.99 -8.41
CA THR A 39 8.05 3.62 -9.20
C THR A 39 8.71 2.36 -8.63
N THR A 40 9.56 1.70 -9.41
CA THR A 40 10.36 0.58 -8.90
C THR A 40 11.27 1.01 -7.75
N SER A 41 11.76 2.26 -7.77
CA SER A 41 12.53 2.85 -6.67
C SER A 41 11.73 2.89 -5.37
N ASP A 42 10.44 3.23 -5.43
CA ASP A 42 9.58 3.26 -4.24
C ASP A 42 9.42 1.86 -3.63
N VAL A 43 9.27 0.84 -4.48
CA VAL A 43 9.17 -0.56 -4.04
C VAL A 43 10.47 -1.02 -3.40
N LEU A 44 11.61 -0.63 -3.97
CA LEU A 44 12.93 -0.95 -3.42
C LEU A 44 13.12 -0.27 -2.05
N ILE A 45 12.80 1.02 -1.93
CA ILE A 45 12.86 1.75 -0.66
C ILE A 45 11.93 1.10 0.37
N MET A 46 10.70 0.77 -0.01
CA MET A 46 9.75 0.07 0.86
C MET A 46 10.28 -1.30 1.29
N SER A 47 10.88 -2.07 0.38
CA SER A 47 11.52 -3.35 0.70
C SER A 47 12.65 -3.17 1.70
N CYS A 48 13.56 -2.23 1.45
CA CYS A 48 14.66 -1.91 2.37
C CYS A 48 14.13 -1.48 3.74
N LEU A 49 13.11 -0.62 3.78
CA LEU A 49 12.49 -0.17 5.02
C LEU A 49 11.93 -1.35 5.81
N VAL A 50 11.18 -2.25 5.17
CA VAL A 50 10.59 -3.43 5.82
C VAL A 50 11.66 -4.39 6.35
N VAL A 51 12.80 -4.50 5.67
CA VAL A 51 13.94 -5.32 6.15
C VAL A 51 14.65 -4.66 7.34
N VAL A 52 14.84 -3.34 7.31
CA VAL A 52 15.60 -2.59 8.33
C VAL A 52 14.78 -2.34 9.59
N MET A 53 13.46 -2.18 9.47
CA MET A 53 12.59 -1.84 10.60
C MET A 53 12.65 -2.86 11.75
N PRO A 54 12.50 -4.18 11.52
CA PRO A 54 12.58 -5.18 12.60
C PRO A 54 13.92 -5.11 13.37
N VAL A 55 15.05 -4.95 12.66
CA VAL A 55 16.37 -4.78 13.29
C VAL A 55 16.39 -3.54 14.18
N THR A 56 15.79 -2.45 13.69
CA THR A 56 15.72 -1.18 14.43
C THR A 56 14.83 -1.30 15.67
N TYR A 57 13.73 -2.05 15.58
CA TYR A 57 12.82 -2.28 16.70
C TYR A 57 13.45 -3.11 17.81
N LEU A 58 14.30 -4.09 17.48
CA LEU A 58 15.02 -4.86 18.49
C LEU A 58 15.95 -3.99 19.35
N ALA A 59 16.43 -2.84 18.84
CA ALA A 59 17.24 -1.90 19.59
C ALA A 59 16.42 -0.92 20.47
N MET A 60 15.09 -0.93 20.34
CA MET A 60 14.19 0.00 21.05
C MET A 60 13.54 -0.67 22.27
N PRO A 61 13.13 0.09 23.30
CA PRO A 61 12.31 -0.47 24.36
C PRO A 61 10.91 -0.80 23.83
N ALA A 62 10.32 -1.91 24.29
CA ALA A 62 9.02 -2.39 23.81
C ALA A 62 7.87 -1.35 23.84
N PRO A 63 7.74 -0.49 24.87
CA PRO A 63 6.76 0.60 24.85
C PRO A 63 6.93 1.57 23.68
N ALA A 64 8.16 1.84 23.25
CA ALA A 64 8.42 2.71 22.10
C ALA A 64 8.00 2.04 20.80
N VAL A 65 8.29 0.75 20.64
CA VAL A 65 7.83 -0.04 19.48
C VAL A 65 6.30 -0.05 19.40
N SER A 66 5.62 -0.32 20.53
CA SER A 66 4.15 -0.27 20.63
C SER A 66 3.59 1.11 20.28
N ALA A 67 4.21 2.20 20.76
CA ALA A 67 3.80 3.56 20.42
C ALA A 67 3.95 3.86 18.91
N VAL A 68 5.03 3.41 18.27
CA VAL A 68 5.24 3.54 16.82
C VAL A 68 4.13 2.83 16.06
N PHE A 69 3.79 1.58 16.43
CA PHE A 69 2.68 0.86 15.81
C PHE A 69 1.33 1.51 16.08
N GLY A 70 1.10 2.06 17.28
CA GLY A 70 -0.11 2.80 17.61
C GLY A 70 -0.30 4.04 16.71
N VAL A 71 0.76 4.81 16.47
CA VAL A 71 0.73 5.94 15.53
C VAL A 71 0.51 5.47 14.09
N MET A 72 1.21 4.43 13.66
CA MET A 72 1.05 3.84 12.33
C MET A 72 -0.39 3.38 12.08
N PHE A 73 -1.00 2.70 13.05
CA PHE A 73 -2.40 2.28 13.00
C PHE A 73 -3.33 3.49 13.00
N LEU A 74 -3.12 4.49 13.85
CA LEU A 74 -3.94 5.70 13.87
C LEU A 74 -4.03 6.36 12.49
N VAL A 75 -2.88 6.59 11.85
CA VAL A 75 -2.80 7.21 10.52
C VAL A 75 -3.45 6.30 9.46
N SER A 76 -3.15 5.01 9.50
CA SER A 76 -3.67 4.05 8.52
C SER A 76 -5.18 3.87 8.64
N LEU A 77 -5.73 3.84 9.85
CA LEU A 77 -7.17 3.79 10.11
C LEU A 77 -7.86 5.04 9.59
N GLN A 78 -7.30 6.23 9.85
CA GLN A 78 -7.88 7.48 9.39
C GLN A 78 -8.00 7.48 7.86
N LEU A 79 -6.97 7.02 7.16
CA LEU A 79 -6.98 6.88 5.69
C LEU A 79 -7.99 5.84 5.22
N ALA A 80 -8.03 4.66 5.86
CA ALA A 80 -8.93 3.57 5.51
C ALA A 80 -10.42 3.91 5.75
N LEU A 81 -10.73 4.63 6.84
CA LEU A 81 -12.09 4.98 7.21
C LEU A 81 -12.58 6.27 6.55
N GLY A 82 -11.67 7.11 6.03
CA GLY A 82 -11.97 8.39 5.40
C GLY A 82 -13.10 8.34 4.36
N PRO A 83 -13.06 7.41 3.37
CA PRO A 83 -14.13 7.27 2.38
C PRO A 83 -15.47 6.77 2.93
N LEU A 84 -15.49 6.13 4.11
CA LEU A 84 -16.68 5.55 4.72
C LEU A 84 -17.41 6.57 5.60
N LEU A 85 -16.65 7.26 6.44
CA LEU A 85 -17.19 8.10 7.52
C LEU A 85 -16.98 9.60 7.25
N GLY A 86 -16.16 9.97 6.26
CA GLY A 86 -15.68 11.34 6.07
C GLY A 86 -14.55 11.70 7.04
N GLY A 87 -13.84 12.80 6.76
CA GLY A 87 -12.56 13.12 7.42
C GLY A 87 -12.62 13.23 8.95
N ARG A 88 -13.58 13.99 9.50
CA ARG A 88 -13.68 14.22 10.95
C ARG A 88 -14.09 12.96 11.72
N LEU A 89 -15.10 12.24 11.24
CA LEU A 89 -15.58 11.02 11.88
C LEU A 89 -14.56 9.88 11.75
N ALA A 90 -13.85 9.78 10.62
CA ALA A 90 -12.76 8.82 10.46
C ALA A 90 -11.63 9.08 11.47
N THR A 91 -11.24 10.33 11.67
CA THR A 91 -10.25 10.68 12.71
C THR A 91 -10.75 10.33 14.10
N ALA A 92 -12.00 10.68 14.44
CA ALA A 92 -12.58 10.36 15.75
C ALA A 92 -12.63 8.85 16.00
N ALA A 93 -13.07 8.06 15.00
CA ALA A 93 -13.12 6.61 15.08
C ALA A 93 -11.72 5.98 15.20
N ALA A 94 -10.73 6.47 14.45
CA ALA A 94 -9.35 6.01 14.54
C ALA A 94 -8.75 6.29 15.91
N VAL A 95 -8.92 7.51 16.44
CA VAL A 95 -8.48 7.88 17.79
C VAL A 95 -9.16 7.01 18.84
N LEU A 96 -10.47 6.83 18.75
CA LEU A 96 -11.23 6.02 19.70
C LEU A 96 -10.77 4.56 19.71
N LEU A 97 -10.58 3.92 18.55
CA LEU A 97 -10.15 2.53 18.47
C LEU A 97 -8.73 2.33 19.02
N VAL A 98 -7.80 3.22 18.68
CA VAL A 98 -6.43 3.18 19.21
C VAL A 98 -6.43 3.42 20.72
N ALA A 99 -7.13 4.45 21.20
CA ALA A 99 -7.23 4.76 22.62
C ALA A 99 -7.92 3.64 23.42
N ALA A 100 -8.98 3.04 22.89
CA ALA A 100 -9.66 1.90 23.51
C ALA A 100 -8.75 0.67 23.61
N THR A 101 -7.95 0.39 22.58
CA THR A 101 -6.99 -0.72 22.58
C THR A 101 -5.89 -0.50 23.62
N ALA A 102 -5.31 0.71 23.66
CA ALA A 102 -4.29 1.06 24.66
C ALA A 102 -4.88 1.06 26.08
N GLY A 103 -6.07 1.62 26.28
CA GLY A 103 -6.76 1.65 27.56
C GLY A 103 -7.11 0.26 28.07
N ALA A 104 -7.57 -0.64 27.18
CA ALA A 104 -7.81 -2.04 27.51
C ALA A 104 -6.53 -2.76 27.94
N ALA A 105 -5.39 -2.49 27.27
CA ALA A 105 -4.10 -3.05 27.65
C ALA A 105 -3.63 -2.55 29.02
N ILE A 106 -3.74 -1.25 29.28
CA ILE A 106 -3.39 -0.67 30.60
C ILE A 106 -4.29 -1.24 31.71
N ALA A 107 -5.55 -1.51 31.41
CA ALA A 107 -6.50 -2.11 32.35
C ALA A 107 -6.37 -3.63 32.50
N GLY A 108 -5.49 -4.30 31.74
CA GLY A 108 -5.28 -5.75 31.81
C GLY A 108 -6.40 -6.59 31.17
N TYR A 109 -7.15 -6.03 30.21
CA TYR A 109 -8.20 -6.74 29.49
C TYR A 109 -7.69 -7.44 28.22
N ASP A 110 -6.87 -8.48 28.37
CA ASP A 110 -6.16 -9.15 27.26
C ASP A 110 -7.07 -9.63 26.13
N THR A 111 -8.25 -10.16 26.45
CA THR A 111 -9.21 -10.61 25.43
C THR A 111 -9.78 -9.43 24.62
N VAL A 112 -10.00 -8.29 25.27
CA VAL A 112 -10.46 -7.07 24.59
C VAL A 112 -9.37 -6.53 23.69
N VAL A 113 -8.11 -6.53 24.15
CA VAL A 113 -6.95 -6.15 23.34
C VAL A 113 -6.82 -7.03 22.11
N LEU A 114 -6.94 -8.35 22.26
CA LEU A 114 -6.87 -9.32 21.16
C LEU A 114 -7.91 -9.00 20.07
N VAL A 115 -9.17 -8.81 20.46
CA VAL A 115 -10.26 -8.53 19.51
C VAL A 115 -10.10 -7.18 18.84
N LEU A 116 -9.78 -6.13 19.62
CA LEU A 116 -9.57 -4.78 19.07
C LEU A 116 -8.36 -4.75 18.13
N ASN A 117 -7.26 -5.40 18.49
CA ASN A 117 -6.06 -5.46 17.66
C ASN A 117 -6.31 -6.21 16.35
N ALA A 118 -7.05 -7.32 16.39
CA ALA A 118 -7.46 -8.02 15.17
C ALA A 118 -8.30 -7.10 14.26
N ALA A 119 -9.27 -6.36 14.81
CA ALA A 119 -10.05 -5.39 14.05
C ALA A 119 -9.20 -4.26 13.46
N LEU A 120 -8.26 -3.71 14.23
CA LEU A 120 -7.29 -2.70 13.76
C LEU A 120 -6.52 -3.22 12.55
N ILE A 121 -5.90 -4.40 12.67
CA ILE A 121 -5.11 -5.02 11.61
C ILE A 121 -5.95 -5.25 10.36
N MET A 122 -7.16 -5.80 10.50
CA MET A 122 -8.04 -6.02 9.37
C MET A 122 -8.33 -4.72 8.60
N ILE A 123 -8.73 -3.65 9.30
CA ILE A 123 -9.03 -2.35 8.69
C ILE A 123 -7.79 -1.77 8.00
N VAL A 124 -6.64 -1.84 8.67
CA VAL A 124 -5.36 -1.33 8.16
C VAL A 124 -4.93 -2.08 6.90
N VAL A 125 -4.96 -3.41 6.94
CA VAL A 125 -4.61 -4.25 5.78
C VAL A 125 -5.52 -3.91 4.61
N ILE A 126 -6.84 -3.85 4.81
CA ILE A 126 -7.81 -3.48 3.77
C ILE A 126 -7.49 -2.10 3.20
N GLY A 127 -7.27 -1.11 4.05
CA GLY A 127 -7.00 0.28 3.64
C GLY A 127 -5.69 0.44 2.89
N VAL A 128 -4.59 -0.07 3.44
CA VAL A 128 -3.23 0.05 2.86
C VAL A 128 -3.14 -0.67 1.52
N THR A 129 -3.65 -1.90 1.44
CA THR A 129 -3.61 -2.66 0.18
C THR A 129 -4.53 -2.06 -0.88
N SER A 130 -5.68 -1.51 -0.48
CA SER A 130 -6.54 -0.73 -1.37
C SER A 130 -5.82 0.54 -1.87
N LEU A 131 -5.13 1.25 -1.00
CA LEU A 131 -4.34 2.43 -1.33
C LEU A 131 -3.28 2.08 -2.37
N TRP A 132 -2.43 1.09 -2.10
CA TRP A 132 -1.35 0.67 -3.02
C TRP A 132 -1.89 0.18 -4.37
N THR A 133 -3.02 -0.54 -4.34
CA THR A 133 -3.69 -0.97 -5.58
C THR A 133 -4.14 0.23 -6.41
N GLN A 134 -4.68 1.27 -5.77
CA GLN A 134 -5.20 2.48 -6.44
C GLN A 134 -4.11 3.50 -6.82
N THR A 135 -2.97 3.55 -6.12
CA THR A 135 -1.86 4.50 -6.40
C THR A 135 -0.95 4.09 -7.55
N GLY A 136 -1.19 2.91 -8.15
CA GLY A 136 -0.49 2.50 -9.37
C GLY A 136 0.50 1.36 -9.20
N MET A 137 0.56 0.70 -8.04
CA MET A 137 1.42 -0.47 -7.85
C MET A 137 1.08 -1.57 -8.87
N THR A 138 2.05 -1.97 -9.70
CA THR A 138 1.85 -2.99 -10.75
C THR A 138 1.90 -4.40 -10.15
N ALA A 139 1.40 -5.41 -10.87
CA ALA A 139 1.55 -6.80 -10.44
C ALA A 139 3.02 -7.21 -10.39
N GLY A 140 3.85 -6.68 -11.30
CA GLY A 140 5.30 -6.85 -11.23
C GLY A 140 5.93 -6.25 -9.96
N HIS A 141 5.47 -5.09 -9.50
CA HIS A 141 5.91 -4.50 -8.24
C HIS A 141 5.56 -5.37 -7.03
N VAL A 142 4.33 -5.91 -6.99
CA VAL A 142 3.93 -6.83 -5.90
C VAL A 142 4.74 -8.12 -5.94
N ALA A 143 4.96 -8.70 -7.12
CA ALA A 143 5.77 -9.91 -7.25
C ALA A 143 7.23 -9.69 -6.83
N ALA A 144 7.83 -8.57 -7.22
CA ALA A 144 9.17 -8.20 -6.78
C ALA A 144 9.24 -7.98 -5.26
N PHE A 145 8.27 -7.25 -4.70
CA PHE A 145 8.17 -7.01 -3.26
C PHE A 145 8.00 -8.32 -2.48
N ALA A 146 7.08 -9.19 -2.89
CA ALA A 146 6.86 -10.49 -2.26
C ALA A 146 8.08 -11.42 -2.37
N SER A 147 8.82 -11.35 -3.49
CA SER A 147 10.08 -12.10 -3.65
C SER A 147 11.18 -11.58 -2.71
N ALA A 148 11.31 -10.26 -2.57
CA ALA A 148 12.26 -9.66 -1.64
C ALA A 148 11.92 -10.02 -0.18
N LEU A 149 10.64 -9.98 0.19
CA LEU A 149 10.19 -10.40 1.52
C LEU A 149 10.41 -11.90 1.75
N ALA A 150 10.16 -12.76 0.76
CA ALA A 150 10.44 -14.19 0.89
C ALA A 150 11.92 -14.48 1.18
N VAL A 151 12.82 -13.75 0.52
CA VAL A 151 14.26 -13.84 0.78
C VAL A 151 14.57 -13.34 2.19
N TYR A 152 14.04 -12.18 2.58
CA TYR A 152 14.22 -11.64 3.93
C TYR A 152 13.75 -12.61 5.01
N ASP A 153 12.53 -13.14 4.89
CA ASP A 153 11.93 -14.07 5.84
C ASP A 153 12.73 -15.38 5.95
N LEU A 154 13.27 -15.86 4.82
CA LEU A 154 14.17 -17.02 4.84
C LEU A 154 15.43 -16.75 5.69
N PHE A 155 15.99 -15.54 5.61
CA PHE A 155 17.11 -15.15 6.45
C PHE A 155 16.70 -14.90 7.91
N ALA A 156 15.61 -14.16 8.12
CA ALA A 156 15.16 -13.71 9.44
C ALA A 156 14.66 -14.85 10.31
N THR A 157 14.02 -15.85 9.72
CA THR A 157 13.42 -17.00 10.43
C THR A 157 14.20 -18.30 10.21
N GLY A 158 14.80 -18.49 9.02
CA GLY A 158 15.55 -19.70 8.72
C GLY A 158 17.01 -19.67 9.19
N LEU A 159 17.62 -18.48 9.27
CA LEU A 159 19.04 -18.32 9.60
C LEU A 159 19.29 -17.47 10.86
N GLY A 160 18.25 -16.93 11.49
CA GLY A 160 18.38 -16.15 12.72
C GLY A 160 17.19 -16.31 13.66
N ASP A 161 17.36 -15.82 14.89
CA ASP A 161 16.33 -15.82 15.95
C ASP A 161 15.53 -14.50 15.98
N MET A 162 15.62 -13.70 14.91
CA MET A 162 15.10 -12.32 14.87
C MET A 162 13.59 -12.29 15.07
N THR A 163 12.86 -13.20 14.42
CA THR A 163 11.40 -13.28 14.52
C THR A 163 10.96 -13.61 15.95
N ASP A 164 11.64 -14.56 16.60
CA ASP A 164 11.32 -14.99 17.95
C ASP A 164 11.62 -13.89 18.98
N GLN A 165 12.77 -13.21 18.82
CA GLN A 165 13.13 -12.06 19.67
C GLN A 165 12.14 -10.91 19.52
N PHE A 166 11.72 -10.61 18.29
CA PHE A 166 10.72 -9.56 18.05
C PHE A 166 9.37 -9.94 18.64
N LEU A 167 8.92 -11.20 18.48
CA LEU A 167 7.67 -11.69 19.09
C LEU A 167 7.70 -11.55 20.60
N ALA A 168 8.79 -11.99 21.23
CA ALA A 168 8.97 -11.89 22.68
C ALA A 168 8.97 -10.42 23.15
N GLN A 169 9.52 -9.50 22.35
CA GLN A 169 9.55 -8.08 22.66
C GLN A 169 8.16 -7.43 22.59
N VAL A 170 7.31 -7.83 21.65
CA VAL A 170 5.96 -7.27 21.49
C VAL A 170 4.89 -8.02 22.27
N GLU A 171 5.23 -9.17 22.87
CA GLU A 171 4.31 -9.95 23.69
C GLU A 171 3.80 -9.12 24.88
N GLY A 172 2.48 -9.13 25.08
CA GLY A 172 1.83 -8.38 26.16
C GLY A 172 1.66 -6.87 25.89
N TYR A 173 2.16 -6.34 24.78
CA TYR A 173 1.96 -4.93 24.41
C TYR A 173 0.79 -4.75 23.44
N PRO A 174 0.05 -3.63 23.52
CA PRO A 174 -0.96 -3.31 22.52
C PRO A 174 -0.30 -3.04 21.16
N PHE A 175 -1.08 -3.18 20.09
CA PHE A 175 -0.64 -2.90 18.72
C PHE A 175 0.44 -3.83 18.18
N ALA A 176 0.59 -5.03 18.75
CA ALA A 176 1.42 -6.07 18.15
C ALA A 176 0.98 -6.29 16.69
N PRO A 177 1.91 -6.28 15.70
CA PRO A 177 1.60 -6.38 14.28
C PRO A 177 1.29 -7.82 13.86
N LEU A 178 0.42 -8.48 14.62
CA LEU A 178 0.07 -9.89 14.50
C LEU A 178 -1.46 -10.04 14.57
N LEU A 179 -2.05 -10.65 13.55
CA LEU A 179 -3.43 -11.07 13.56
C LEU A 179 -3.53 -12.38 14.34
N ALA A 180 -3.75 -12.29 15.65
CA ALA A 180 -3.84 -13.43 16.55
C ALA A 180 -5.30 -13.76 16.89
N VAL A 181 -5.58 -15.05 17.06
CA VAL A 181 -6.88 -15.56 17.55
C VAL A 181 -6.79 -16.18 18.95
N THR A 182 -5.59 -16.34 19.48
CA THR A 182 -5.31 -16.84 20.83
C THR A 182 -4.24 -16.01 21.51
N THR A 183 -4.24 -15.99 22.84
CA THR A 183 -3.16 -15.44 23.68
C THR A 183 -2.20 -16.54 24.15
N GLY A 184 -1.03 -16.14 24.68
CA GLY A 184 -0.03 -17.02 25.28
C GLY A 184 1.23 -17.21 24.43
N ALA A 185 2.17 -18.01 24.93
CA ALA A 185 3.54 -18.11 24.42
C ALA A 185 3.68 -18.63 22.97
N VAL A 186 2.69 -19.36 22.46
CA VAL A 186 2.68 -19.84 21.07
C VAL A 186 1.29 -19.56 20.45
N PRO A 187 1.01 -18.30 20.10
CA PRO A 187 -0.30 -17.93 19.62
C PRO A 187 -0.52 -18.43 18.18
N VAL A 188 -1.75 -18.82 17.85
CA VAL A 188 -2.18 -18.96 16.45
C VAL A 188 -2.34 -17.56 15.90
N ALA A 189 -1.38 -17.14 15.08
CA ALA A 189 -1.35 -15.80 14.53
C ALA A 189 -0.75 -15.77 13.12
N ALA A 190 -1.11 -14.76 12.35
CA ALA A 190 -0.45 -14.40 11.10
C ALA A 190 0.19 -13.02 11.22
N GLY A 191 1.37 -12.83 10.62
CA GLY A 191 2.03 -11.53 10.61
C GLY A 191 1.24 -10.48 9.83
N LEU A 192 1.39 -9.21 10.19
CA LEU A 192 0.85 -8.09 9.40
C LEU A 192 1.34 -8.17 7.93
N GLY A 193 2.61 -8.51 7.72
CA GLY A 193 3.21 -8.71 6.39
C GLY A 193 2.51 -9.80 5.58
N ASP A 194 2.23 -10.95 6.20
CA ASP A 194 1.49 -12.06 5.58
C ASP A 194 0.09 -11.61 5.16
N CYS A 195 -0.62 -10.96 6.09
CA CYS A 195 -1.97 -10.44 5.85
C CYS A 195 -1.98 -9.42 4.69
N LEU A 196 -0.97 -8.53 4.66
CA LEU A 196 -0.80 -7.57 3.58
C LEU A 196 -0.61 -8.27 2.23
N MET A 197 0.26 -9.27 2.13
CA MET A 197 0.50 -9.97 0.85
C MET A 197 -0.69 -10.81 0.41
N LEU A 198 -1.34 -11.51 1.35
CA LEU A 198 -2.56 -12.28 1.10
C LEU A 198 -3.70 -11.43 0.57
N ALA A 199 -3.81 -10.17 1.01
CA ALA A 199 -4.81 -9.24 0.54
C ALA A 199 -4.39 -8.50 -0.75
N LEU A 200 -3.15 -8.00 -0.80
CA LEU A 200 -2.65 -7.15 -1.87
C LEU A 200 -2.61 -7.88 -3.21
N TRP A 201 -2.11 -9.12 -3.22
CA TRP A 201 -1.94 -9.85 -4.47
C TRP A 201 -3.26 -10.09 -5.20
N PRO A 202 -4.33 -10.64 -4.58
CA PRO A 202 -5.64 -10.78 -5.22
C PRO A 202 -6.20 -9.46 -5.78
N MET A 203 -6.04 -8.35 -5.05
CA MET A 203 -6.50 -7.03 -5.50
C MET A 203 -5.73 -6.55 -6.74
N VAL A 204 -4.40 -6.63 -6.70
CA VAL A 204 -3.56 -6.19 -7.81
C VAL A 204 -3.67 -7.13 -9.01
N ALA A 205 -3.81 -8.44 -8.81
CA ALA A 205 -4.08 -9.41 -9.87
C ALA A 205 -5.45 -9.16 -10.52
N THR A 206 -6.48 -8.85 -9.72
CA THR A 206 -7.80 -8.42 -10.24
C THR A 206 -7.67 -7.22 -11.16
N LYS A 207 -6.91 -6.22 -10.73
CA LYS A 207 -6.63 -5.02 -11.51
C LYS A 207 -5.85 -5.37 -12.79
N ALA A 208 -4.72 -6.06 -12.68
CA ALA A 208 -3.80 -6.30 -13.78
C ALA A 208 -4.34 -7.27 -14.84
N PHE A 209 -4.91 -8.40 -14.41
CA PHE A 209 -5.24 -9.54 -15.28
C PHE A 209 -6.74 -9.92 -15.28
N GLY A 210 -7.54 -9.41 -14.34
CA GLY A 210 -8.99 -9.65 -14.30
C GLY A 210 -9.45 -10.43 -13.07
N ARG A 211 -10.78 -10.52 -12.89
CA ARG A 211 -11.40 -11.08 -11.67
C ARG A 211 -10.98 -12.53 -11.42
N THR A 212 -10.84 -13.33 -12.47
CA THR A 212 -10.41 -14.73 -12.36
C THR A 212 -9.02 -14.86 -11.75
N ALA A 213 -8.06 -14.04 -12.20
CA ALA A 213 -6.71 -14.04 -11.64
C ALA A 213 -6.70 -13.62 -10.16
N GLY A 214 -7.54 -12.67 -9.78
CA GLY A 214 -7.72 -12.26 -8.38
C GLY A 214 -8.23 -13.39 -7.50
N TRP A 215 -9.31 -14.05 -7.90
CA TRP A 215 -9.89 -15.16 -7.14
C TRP A 215 -8.97 -16.38 -7.05
N ILE A 216 -8.25 -16.71 -8.14
CA ILE A 216 -7.23 -17.76 -8.12
C ILE A 216 -6.08 -17.37 -7.18
N GLY A 217 -5.64 -16.11 -7.20
CA GLY A 217 -4.65 -15.61 -6.25
C GLY A 217 -5.10 -15.73 -4.80
N ALA A 218 -6.35 -15.38 -4.50
CA ALA A 218 -6.94 -15.50 -3.17
C ALA A 218 -7.03 -16.96 -2.71
N ALA A 219 -7.55 -17.83 -3.58
CA ALA A 219 -7.70 -19.26 -3.29
C ALA A 219 -6.35 -19.94 -3.05
N VAL A 220 -5.32 -19.60 -3.83
CA VAL A 220 -3.97 -20.12 -3.61
C VAL A 220 -3.37 -19.59 -2.30
N GLY A 221 -3.52 -18.30 -2.00
CA GLY A 221 -3.03 -17.74 -0.74
C GLY A 221 -3.65 -18.43 0.49
N VAL A 222 -4.98 -18.57 0.51
CA VAL A 222 -5.70 -19.28 1.58
C VAL A 222 -5.36 -20.78 1.59
N GLY A 223 -5.24 -21.41 0.41
CA GLY A 223 -4.83 -22.81 0.32
C GLY A 223 -3.44 -23.06 0.92
N LEU A 224 -2.48 -22.18 0.63
CA LEU A 224 -1.12 -22.27 1.17
C LEU A 224 -1.10 -22.13 2.70
N ILE A 225 -1.87 -21.21 3.27
CA ILE A 225 -1.88 -21.05 4.72
C ILE A 225 -2.49 -22.28 5.41
N ILE A 226 -3.54 -22.87 4.84
CA ILE A 226 -4.13 -24.12 5.33
C ILE A 226 -3.10 -25.25 5.27
N VAL A 227 -2.37 -25.40 4.16
CA VAL A 227 -1.32 -26.42 4.01
C VAL A 227 -0.24 -26.28 5.06
N VAL A 228 0.23 -25.05 5.31
CA VAL A 228 1.24 -24.78 6.36
C VAL A 228 0.68 -25.13 7.75
N GLN A 229 -0.55 -24.74 8.06
CA GLN A 229 -1.19 -25.07 9.33
C GLN A 229 -1.38 -26.58 9.53
N VAL A 230 -1.76 -27.33 8.48
CA VAL A 230 -1.82 -28.80 8.51
C VAL A 230 -0.43 -29.39 8.76
N GLY A 231 0.63 -28.82 8.16
CA GLY A 231 2.02 -29.20 8.43
C GLY A 231 2.41 -29.07 9.90
N PHE A 232 1.99 -27.99 10.57
CA PHE A 232 2.16 -27.82 12.02
C PHE A 232 1.31 -28.79 12.84
N ALA A 233 0.03 -28.95 12.48
CA ALA A 233 -0.89 -29.84 13.19
C ALA A 233 -0.45 -31.31 13.14
N THR A 234 0.20 -31.73 12.05
CA THR A 234 0.73 -33.08 11.86
C THR A 234 2.15 -33.27 12.38
N GLY A 235 2.81 -32.21 12.87
CA GLY A 235 4.19 -32.25 13.37
C GLY A 235 5.25 -32.44 12.28
N VAL A 236 4.87 -32.30 11.00
CA VAL A 236 5.80 -32.25 9.87
C VAL A 236 6.63 -30.97 9.93
N LEU A 237 5.98 -29.85 10.26
CA LEU A 237 6.63 -28.58 10.59
C LEU A 237 6.79 -28.49 12.11
N ARG A 238 8.03 -28.34 12.57
CA ARG A 238 8.38 -28.36 14.01
C ARG A 238 8.84 -27.02 14.57
N SER A 239 9.26 -26.10 13.70
CA SER A 239 9.74 -24.76 14.04
C SER A 239 8.93 -23.70 13.28
N GLY A 240 8.96 -22.46 13.77
CA GLY A 240 8.37 -21.32 13.06
C GLY A 240 8.84 -21.31 11.60
N MET A 241 7.88 -21.40 10.67
CA MET A 241 8.13 -21.32 9.25
C MET A 241 7.58 -19.98 8.80
N ALA A 242 8.44 -19.13 8.25
CA ALA A 242 8.02 -17.86 7.73
C ALA A 242 7.18 -18.05 6.47
N PHE A 243 5.90 -17.68 6.55
CA PHE A 243 4.92 -17.99 5.53
C PHE A 243 5.26 -17.36 4.17
N LEU A 244 5.91 -16.19 4.15
CA LEU A 244 6.32 -15.53 2.90
C LEU A 244 7.36 -16.33 2.11
N THR A 245 8.11 -17.23 2.74
CA THR A 245 9.04 -18.12 2.02
C THR A 245 8.32 -19.05 1.04
N VAL A 246 7.04 -19.35 1.30
CA VAL A 246 6.18 -20.14 0.40
C VAL A 246 5.28 -19.22 -0.43
N LEU A 247 4.68 -18.21 0.19
CA LEU A 247 3.75 -17.30 -0.49
C LEU A 247 4.44 -16.45 -1.57
N GLY A 248 5.63 -15.91 -1.30
CA GLY A 248 6.34 -15.04 -2.23
C GLY A 248 6.67 -15.71 -3.57
N PRO A 249 7.29 -16.90 -3.58
CA PRO A 249 7.48 -17.68 -4.80
C PRO A 249 6.17 -18.02 -5.51
N ALA A 250 5.11 -18.35 -4.78
CA ALA A 250 3.80 -18.61 -5.38
C ALA A 250 3.23 -17.38 -6.09
N ILE A 251 3.33 -16.19 -5.48
CA ILE A 251 2.95 -14.92 -6.10
C ILE A 251 3.78 -14.66 -7.37
N LEU A 252 5.09 -14.87 -7.31
CA LEU A 252 5.98 -14.69 -8.46
C LEU A 252 5.62 -15.62 -9.62
N VAL A 253 5.41 -16.91 -9.34
CA VAL A 253 4.99 -17.90 -10.36
C VAL A 253 3.66 -17.50 -10.97
N GLN A 254 2.66 -17.13 -10.15
CA GLN A 254 1.38 -16.67 -10.66
C GLN A 254 1.53 -15.42 -11.54
N TYR A 255 2.37 -14.47 -11.14
CA TYR A 255 2.67 -13.29 -11.94
C TYR A 255 3.23 -13.65 -13.32
N LEU A 256 4.25 -14.51 -13.37
CA LEU A 256 4.87 -14.93 -14.62
C LEU A 256 3.89 -15.69 -15.53
N VAL A 257 3.07 -16.57 -14.95
CA VAL A 257 2.03 -17.32 -15.69
C VAL A 257 0.99 -16.36 -16.27
N TRP A 258 0.43 -15.46 -15.47
CA TRP A 258 -0.59 -14.53 -15.95
C TRP A 258 -0.05 -13.55 -16.99
N ARG A 259 1.17 -13.05 -16.78
CA ARG A 259 1.87 -12.20 -17.74
C ARG A 259 2.12 -12.93 -19.06
N ARG A 260 2.45 -14.22 -19.03
CA ARG A 260 2.62 -15.03 -20.24
C ARG A 260 1.31 -15.24 -20.99
N ILE A 261 0.20 -15.42 -20.28
CA ILE A 261 -1.12 -15.69 -20.89
C ILE A 261 -1.78 -14.41 -21.42
N HIS A 262 -1.76 -13.31 -20.65
CA HIS A 262 -2.52 -12.08 -20.94
C HIS A 262 -1.67 -10.96 -21.55
N GLY A 263 -0.34 -11.09 -21.56
CA GLY A 263 0.58 -10.08 -22.05
C GLY A 263 0.76 -8.91 -21.06
N ALA A 264 0.65 -7.69 -21.56
CA ALA A 264 0.93 -6.48 -20.78
C ALA A 264 -0.13 -6.21 -19.69
N GLU A 265 0.34 -5.74 -18.54
CA GLU A 265 -0.53 -5.43 -17.40
C GLU A 265 -1.49 -4.26 -17.71
N ARG A 266 -2.75 -4.37 -17.26
CA ARG A 266 -3.70 -3.26 -17.38
C ARG A 266 -3.31 -2.11 -16.44
N ARG A 267 -3.26 -0.89 -16.99
CA ARG A 267 -2.99 0.33 -16.21
C ARG A 267 -4.15 0.65 -15.26
N THR A 268 -3.82 1.25 -14.11
CA THR A 268 -4.81 1.67 -13.12
C THR A 268 -5.85 2.64 -13.68
N SER A 269 -5.48 3.57 -14.56
CA SER A 269 -6.46 4.49 -15.20
C SER A 269 -7.55 3.74 -15.97
N ARG A 270 -7.15 2.73 -16.75
CA ARG A 270 -8.07 1.86 -17.51
C ARG A 270 -8.95 1.01 -16.59
N TRP A 271 -8.43 0.59 -15.43
CA TRP A 271 -9.17 -0.19 -14.45
C TRP A 271 -10.17 0.65 -13.64
N LEU A 272 -9.80 1.89 -13.29
CA LEU A 272 -10.67 2.81 -12.56
C LEU A 272 -11.84 3.32 -13.41
N GLY A 273 -11.82 3.06 -14.72
CA GLY A 273 -12.82 3.58 -15.67
C GLY A 273 -12.69 5.07 -15.90
N GLU A 274 -11.58 5.69 -15.50
CA GLU A 274 -11.26 7.03 -15.97
C GLU A 274 -11.13 6.92 -17.50
N PRO A 275 -11.82 7.76 -18.29
CA PRO A 275 -11.47 7.91 -19.67
C PRO A 275 -9.96 8.09 -19.67
N ALA A 276 -9.25 7.37 -20.53
CA ALA A 276 -7.91 7.82 -20.86
C ALA A 276 -8.12 9.29 -21.23
N SER A 277 -7.72 10.21 -20.36
CA SER A 277 -7.33 11.52 -20.83
C SER A 277 -6.14 11.18 -21.70
N VAL A 278 -6.46 10.88 -22.96
CA VAL A 278 -5.72 11.38 -24.07
C VAL A 278 -5.71 12.88 -23.82
N VAL A 279 -4.85 13.33 -22.88
CA VAL A 279 -4.17 14.58 -23.05
C VAL A 279 -3.51 14.33 -24.38
N ASP A 280 -4.16 14.83 -25.42
CA ASP A 280 -3.71 14.82 -26.79
C ASP A 280 -2.37 15.54 -26.77
N THR A 281 -1.30 14.81 -26.44
CA THR A 281 0.04 15.35 -26.39
C THR A 281 0.48 15.76 -27.79
N SER A 282 -0.07 15.13 -28.84
CA SER A 282 0.05 15.59 -30.22
C SER A 282 -0.55 16.98 -30.39
N GLY A 283 -1.84 17.18 -30.10
CA GLY A 283 -2.50 18.47 -30.22
C GLY A 283 -1.94 19.54 -29.27
N ARG A 284 -1.47 19.16 -28.08
CA ARG A 284 -0.85 20.09 -27.12
C ARG A 284 0.56 20.50 -27.54
N VAL A 285 1.35 19.60 -28.12
CA VAL A 285 2.67 19.93 -28.68
C VAL A 285 2.53 20.78 -29.94
N ASP A 286 1.54 20.50 -30.78
CA ASP A 286 1.27 21.27 -32.00
C ASP A 286 0.75 22.69 -31.69
N ARG A 287 -0.13 22.84 -30.70
CA ARG A 287 -0.61 24.13 -30.18
C ARG A 287 0.49 24.89 -29.45
N LEU A 288 1.28 24.22 -28.59
CA LEU A 288 2.45 24.84 -27.96
C LEU A 288 3.47 25.31 -29.00
N ALA A 289 3.70 24.53 -30.06
CA ALA A 289 4.54 24.94 -31.17
C ALA A 289 3.93 26.10 -31.96
N ALA A 290 2.60 26.18 -32.08
CA ALA A 290 1.90 27.33 -32.67
C ALA A 290 2.06 28.58 -31.79
N GLY A 291 1.75 28.53 -30.49
CA GLY A 291 1.95 29.64 -29.56
C GLY A 291 3.39 30.13 -29.48
N LEU A 292 4.38 29.23 -29.53
CA LEU A 292 5.80 29.60 -29.59
C LEU A 292 6.20 30.22 -30.94
N ARG A 293 5.58 29.80 -32.06
CA ARG A 293 5.76 30.46 -33.36
C ARG A 293 5.16 31.86 -33.32
N THR A 294 3.94 32.03 -32.80
CA THR A 294 3.29 33.34 -32.60
C THR A 294 4.13 34.26 -31.72
N ALA A 295 4.73 33.70 -30.65
CA ALA A 295 5.59 34.43 -29.74
C ALA A 295 6.90 34.89 -30.38
N ARG A 296 7.47 34.09 -31.30
CA ARG A 296 8.67 34.41 -32.10
C ARG A 296 8.42 35.34 -33.27
N THR A 297 7.22 35.32 -33.86
CA THR A 297 6.85 36.23 -34.97
C THR A 297 6.49 37.64 -34.52
N ALA A 298 6.22 37.85 -33.22
CA ALA A 298 6.12 39.19 -32.65
C ALA A 298 7.51 39.83 -32.63
N ALA A 299 7.81 40.60 -33.68
CA ALA A 299 9.15 40.99 -34.13
C ALA A 299 9.97 41.93 -33.20
N ASP A 300 9.58 42.12 -31.93
CA ASP A 300 10.18 43.14 -31.05
C ASP A 300 10.63 42.62 -29.67
N ARG A 301 10.69 41.30 -29.46
CA ARG A 301 11.02 40.74 -28.14
C ARG A 301 12.51 40.46 -27.95
N PRO A 302 13.12 40.88 -26.82
CA PRO A 302 14.49 40.52 -26.47
C PRO A 302 14.64 39.00 -26.34
N ALA A 303 15.75 38.45 -26.84
CA ALA A 303 16.05 37.01 -26.83
C ALA A 303 16.09 36.38 -25.43
N ASP A 304 16.24 37.18 -24.36
CA ASP A 304 16.29 36.69 -22.97
C ASP A 304 14.95 36.79 -22.21
N THR A 305 13.85 36.99 -22.93
CA THR A 305 12.52 37.14 -22.31
C THR A 305 11.89 35.78 -22.05
N TRP A 306 11.46 35.55 -20.82
CA TRP A 306 10.65 34.40 -20.45
C TRP A 306 9.17 34.69 -20.69
N VAL A 307 8.49 33.72 -21.28
CA VAL A 307 7.10 33.88 -21.71
C VAL A 307 6.24 32.79 -21.08
N ALA A 308 5.08 33.20 -20.55
CA ALA A 308 4.00 32.33 -20.10
C ALA A 308 3.01 32.13 -21.25
N VAL A 309 2.91 30.90 -21.73
CA VAL A 309 2.08 30.52 -22.87
C VAL A 309 0.99 29.55 -22.41
N ASP A 310 -0.24 29.76 -22.87
CA ASP A 310 -1.31 28.78 -22.79
C ASP A 310 -2.03 28.69 -24.12
N ASP A 311 -2.35 27.46 -24.51
CA ASP A 311 -2.80 27.10 -25.85
C ASP A 311 -1.93 27.75 -26.95
N ASP A 312 -2.45 28.81 -27.58
CA ASP A 312 -1.83 29.51 -28.71
C ASP A 312 -1.45 30.97 -28.40
N ALA A 313 -1.61 31.41 -27.15
CA ALA A 313 -1.46 32.80 -26.74
C ALA A 313 -0.35 32.99 -25.70
N VAL A 314 0.39 34.10 -25.87
CA VAL A 314 1.27 34.62 -24.83
C VAL A 314 0.40 35.34 -23.79
N ILE A 315 0.33 34.78 -22.58
CA ILE A 315 -0.44 35.35 -21.48
C ILE A 315 0.35 36.46 -20.79
N ALA A 316 1.65 36.24 -20.57
CA ALA A 316 2.50 37.20 -19.88
C ALA A 316 3.99 36.98 -20.17
N GLU A 317 4.79 37.99 -19.85
CA GLU A 317 6.23 38.01 -20.10
C GLU A 317 6.99 38.47 -18.85
N GLY A 318 8.26 38.08 -18.74
CA GLY A 318 9.14 38.55 -17.68
C GLY A 318 10.61 38.21 -17.93
N PRO A 319 11.54 38.88 -17.22
CA PRO A 319 12.97 38.61 -17.35
C PRO A 319 13.41 37.26 -16.74
N THR A 320 12.53 36.60 -15.97
CA THR A 320 12.81 35.30 -15.33
C THR A 320 11.55 34.41 -15.34
N PRO A 321 11.68 33.09 -15.18
CA PRO A 321 10.53 32.18 -15.15
C PRO A 321 9.49 32.59 -14.10
N GLY A 322 9.96 32.97 -12.90
CA GLY A 322 9.10 33.36 -11.78
C GLY A 322 8.46 34.74 -11.92
N THR A 323 8.98 35.61 -12.79
CA THR A 323 8.36 36.92 -13.07
C THR A 323 7.30 36.80 -14.15
N ALA A 324 7.52 36.00 -15.19
CA ALA A 324 6.52 35.66 -16.20
C ALA A 324 5.29 34.97 -15.57
N LEU A 325 5.50 34.00 -14.68
CA LEU A 325 4.40 33.34 -13.96
C LEU A 325 3.62 34.30 -13.04
N ARG A 326 4.31 35.20 -12.33
CA ARG A 326 3.67 36.21 -11.49
C ARG A 326 2.91 37.24 -12.31
N ALA A 327 3.42 37.63 -13.47
CA ALA A 327 2.73 38.51 -14.39
C ALA A 327 1.45 37.86 -14.95
N ALA A 328 1.48 36.57 -15.30
CA ALA A 328 0.29 35.82 -15.73
C ALA A 328 -0.80 35.81 -14.65
N ARG A 329 -0.42 35.56 -13.39
CA ARG A 329 -1.37 35.60 -12.26
C ARG A 329 -1.95 37.01 -12.02
N ARG A 330 -1.14 38.07 -12.18
CA ARG A 330 -1.62 39.46 -12.07
C ARG A 330 -2.58 39.84 -13.20
N ALA A 331 -2.42 39.21 -14.37
CA ALA A 331 -3.35 39.34 -15.50
C ALA A 331 -4.65 38.53 -15.32
N GLY A 332 -4.86 37.91 -14.14
CA GLY A 332 -6.09 37.16 -13.82
C GLY A 332 -6.11 35.74 -14.39
N TYR A 333 -4.96 35.21 -14.84
CA TYR A 333 -4.90 33.85 -15.35
C TYR A 333 -4.85 32.83 -14.20
N GLU A 334 -5.88 31.99 -14.10
CA GLU A 334 -6.05 31.00 -13.02
C GLU A 334 -5.47 29.60 -13.35
N GLY A 335 -5.07 29.36 -14.60
CA GLY A 335 -4.49 28.10 -15.04
C GLY A 335 -3.00 27.93 -14.68
N VAL A 336 -2.40 26.84 -15.16
CA VAL A 336 -0.94 26.59 -15.05
C VAL A 336 -0.31 26.83 -16.42
N PRO A 337 0.25 28.03 -16.69
CA PRO A 337 0.82 28.34 -18.00
C PRO A 337 2.17 27.65 -18.17
N PHE A 338 2.54 27.37 -19.41
CA PHE A 338 3.87 26.85 -19.74
C PHE A 338 4.89 27.99 -19.81
N ILE A 339 6.05 27.82 -19.18
CA ILE A 339 7.06 28.88 -19.06
C ILE A 339 8.31 28.49 -19.87
N ARG A 340 8.70 29.34 -20.83
CA ARG A 340 9.87 29.09 -21.69
C ARG A 340 10.61 30.39 -22.00
N GLN A 341 11.93 30.30 -22.14
CA GLN A 341 12.77 31.35 -22.70
C GLN A 341 12.67 31.32 -24.24
N LEU A 342 12.52 32.48 -24.89
CA LEU A 342 12.38 32.58 -26.35
C LEU A 342 13.63 32.15 -27.12
#